data_AF-A0AAW2IM78-F1
#
_entry.id   AF-A0AAW2IM78-F1
#
_cell.length_a   1.000
_cell.length_b   1.000
_cell.length_c   1.000
_cell.angle_alpha   90.00
_cell.angle_beta   90.00
_cell.angle_gamma   90.00
#
_symmetry.space_group_name_H-M   'P 1'
#
loop_
_entity.id
_entity.type
_entity.pdbx_description
1 polymer ?
#
loop_
_entity_poly.entity_id
_entity_poly.type
_entity_poly.pdbx_seq_one_letter_code
_entity_poly.pdbx_strand_id
1 'polypeptide(L)'
;METLTTEFSRKNTDMFVWSPFDFKGIDPEVTVHRSNVDPKAKLVKQKKRSFRMECNRIIEEEVNKLLKAGYVAEVQYTEWLSNMVVVPKEIEKMADVHGLQKF
;
A
#
# COMPACT_ATOMS: atom_id res chain seq x y z
N MET A 1 23.01 2.17 27.06
CA MET A 1 22.67 3.08 25.93
C MET A 1 21.41 2.64 25.20
N GLU A 2 21.16 1.33 25.00
CA GLU A 2 19.98 0.81 24.27
C GLU A 2 18.61 0.99 24.98
N THR A 3 18.61 1.18 26.31
CA THR A 3 17.38 1.28 27.10
C THR A 3 16.66 2.62 26.95
N LEU A 4 17.39 3.74 26.81
CA LEU A 4 16.79 5.08 26.69
C LEU A 4 16.08 5.27 25.34
N THR A 5 16.63 4.72 24.26
CA THR A 5 16.03 4.81 22.92
C THR A 5 14.72 4.03 22.84
N THR A 6 14.67 2.84 23.45
CA THR A 6 13.45 2.02 23.51
C THR A 6 12.37 2.70 24.34
N GLU A 7 12.74 3.27 25.48
CA GLU A 7 11.81 4.02 26.34
C GLU A 7 11.29 5.30 25.67
N PHE A 8 12.14 6.00 24.91
CA PHE A 8 11.73 7.18 24.14
C PHE A 8 10.73 6.81 23.03
N SER A 9 10.98 5.77 22.25
CA SER A 9 10.04 5.32 21.21
C SER A 9 8.71 4.87 21.80
N ARG A 10 8.72 4.14 22.93
CA ARG A 10 7.49 3.75 23.64
C ARG A 10 6.70 4.93 24.18
N LYS A 11 7.37 5.95 24.69
CA LYS A 11 6.72 7.15 25.24
C LYS A 11 6.14 8.08 24.17
N ASN A 12 6.63 7.99 22.92
CA ASN A 12 6.21 8.84 21.80
C ASN A 12 5.64 7.99 20.65
N THR A 13 5.00 6.87 20.98
CA THR A 13 4.48 5.91 19.98
C THR A 13 3.50 6.59 19.02
N ASP A 14 2.71 7.53 19.53
CA ASP A 14 1.78 8.39 18.78
C ASP A 14 2.47 9.36 17.80
N MET A 15 3.74 9.74 18.03
CA MET A 15 4.50 10.61 17.13
C MET A 15 5.18 9.84 15.99
N PHE A 16 5.50 8.57 16.21
CA PHE A 16 6.35 7.79 15.29
C PHE A 16 5.67 6.57 14.65
N VAL A 17 4.50 6.16 15.14
CA VAL A 17 3.75 5.05 14.57
C VAL A 17 2.64 5.61 13.69
N TRP A 18 2.92 5.70 12.40
CA TRP A 18 1.90 6.00 11.41
C TRP A 18 0.91 4.83 11.33
N SER A 19 -0.31 5.08 11.76
CA SER A 19 -1.46 4.25 11.50
C SER A 19 -1.83 4.34 10.02
N PRO A 20 -2.38 3.28 9.40
CA PRO A 20 -2.99 3.37 8.09
C PRO A 20 -4.09 4.43 7.97
N PHE A 21 -4.61 4.95 9.09
CA PHE A 21 -5.58 6.04 9.12
C PHE A 21 -4.95 7.45 9.20
N ASP A 22 -3.64 7.55 9.50
CA ASP A 22 -2.95 8.83 9.65
C ASP A 22 -2.64 9.48 8.30
N PHE A 23 -2.54 8.68 7.24
CA PHE A 23 -2.48 9.22 5.88
C PHE A 23 -3.88 9.52 5.38
N LYS A 24 -4.55 10.54 5.94
CA LYS A 24 -5.66 11.14 5.21
C LYS A 24 -5.08 11.69 3.91
N GLY A 25 -5.40 11.03 2.80
CA GLY A 25 -4.87 11.41 1.49
C GLY A 25 -5.02 12.90 1.25
N ILE A 26 -4.13 13.49 0.44
CA ILE A 26 -4.25 14.90 0.08
C ILE A 26 -5.57 15.07 -0.67
N ASP A 27 -6.35 16.06 -0.27
CA ASP A 27 -7.63 16.37 -0.92
C ASP A 27 -7.38 16.58 -2.42
N PRO A 28 -8.09 15.85 -3.31
CA PRO A 28 -7.98 16.05 -4.75
C PRO A 28 -8.26 17.50 -5.19
N GLU A 29 -9.02 18.29 -4.44
CA GLU A 29 -9.20 19.72 -4.71
C GLU A 29 -7.92 20.53 -4.47
N VAL A 30 -7.05 20.07 -3.56
CA VAL A 30 -5.78 20.74 -3.25
C VAL A 30 -4.73 20.43 -4.30
N THR A 31 -4.52 19.16 -4.64
CA THR A 31 -3.54 18.76 -5.66
C THR A 31 -3.83 17.35 -6.18
N VAL A 32 -3.88 17.19 -7.50
CA VAL A 32 -3.90 15.88 -8.17
C VAL A 32 -2.63 15.71 -9.00
N HIS A 33 -1.96 14.59 -8.83
CA HIS A 33 -0.88 14.20 -9.73
C HIS A 33 -1.47 13.61 -11.02
N ARG A 34 -1.14 14.19 -12.17
CA ARG A 34 -1.47 13.64 -13.49
C ARG A 34 -0.20 13.03 -14.09
N SER A 35 -0.21 11.70 -14.27
CA SER A 35 0.87 11.02 -14.99
C SER A 35 0.82 11.41 -16.46
N ASN A 36 1.92 11.98 -16.98
CA ASN A 36 2.03 12.37 -18.39
C ASN A 36 2.39 11.15 -19.24
N VAL A 37 1.38 10.33 -19.56
CA VAL A 37 1.55 9.14 -20.41
C VAL A 37 1.47 9.56 -21.88
N ASP A 38 2.33 9.01 -22.74
CA ASP A 38 2.26 9.22 -24.19
C ASP A 38 0.88 8.77 -24.69
N PRO A 39 0.07 9.66 -25.32
CA PRO A 39 -1.24 9.29 -25.85
C PRO A 39 -1.20 8.20 -26.94
N LYS A 40 -0.03 7.99 -27.56
CA LYS A 40 0.19 6.92 -28.55
C LYS A 40 0.59 5.60 -27.91
N ALA A 41 0.86 5.57 -26.60
CA ALA A 41 1.21 4.35 -25.89
C ALA A 41 0.03 3.38 -25.93
N LYS A 42 0.34 2.11 -26.23
CA LYS A 42 -0.68 1.07 -26.24
C LYS A 42 -1.12 0.77 -24.81
N LEU A 43 -2.41 0.93 -24.54
CA LEU A 43 -3.02 0.48 -23.29
C LEU A 43 -3.01 -1.05 -23.24
N VAL A 44 -2.50 -1.61 -22.14
CA VAL A 44 -2.37 -3.06 -21.97
C VAL A 44 -3.27 -3.53 -20.83
N LYS A 45 -4.19 -4.44 -21.18
CA LYS A 45 -4.97 -5.19 -20.21
C LYS A 45 -4.32 -6.54 -19.96
N GLN A 46 -3.61 -6.67 -18.85
CA GLN A 46 -2.99 -7.93 -18.48
C GLN A 46 -4.06 -8.95 -18.07
N LYS A 47 -3.89 -10.21 -18.52
CA LYS A 47 -4.76 -11.31 -18.12
C LYS A 47 -4.61 -11.56 -16.62
N LYS A 48 -5.74 -11.61 -15.90
CA LYS A 48 -5.79 -11.90 -14.45
C LYS A 48 -4.99 -13.17 -14.13
N ARG A 49 -4.03 -13.04 -13.21
CA ARG A 49 -3.34 -14.20 -12.65
C ARG A 49 -4.21 -14.94 -11.63
N SER A 50 -4.15 -16.27 -11.67
CA SER A 50 -4.73 -17.11 -10.64
C SER A 50 -3.70 -17.31 -9.53
N PHE A 51 -4.12 -17.17 -8.28
CA PHE A 51 -3.29 -17.46 -7.10
C PHE A 51 -3.87 -18.63 -6.31
N ARG A 52 -3.04 -19.21 -5.43
CA ARG A 52 -3.47 -20.21 -4.44
C ARG A 52 -4.48 -19.58 -3.47
N MET A 53 -5.33 -20.41 -2.85
CA MET A 53 -6.37 -19.93 -1.92
C MET A 53 -5.81 -19.05 -0.80
N GLU A 54 -4.68 -19.42 -0.21
CA GLU A 54 -4.05 -18.61 0.84
C GLU A 54 -3.66 -17.20 0.36
N CYS A 55 -3.03 -17.11 -0.82
CA CYS A 55 -2.69 -15.83 -1.43
C CYS A 55 -3.93 -14.99 -1.76
N ASN A 56 -5.02 -15.61 -2.23
CA ASN A 56 -6.26 -14.90 -2.52
C ASN A 56 -6.86 -14.29 -1.25
N ARG A 57 -6.80 -14.99 -0.12
CA ARG A 57 -7.27 -14.48 1.18
C ARG A 57 -6.46 -13.26 1.62
N ILE A 58 -5.14 -13.32 1.52
CA ILE A 58 -4.26 -12.18 1.84
C ILE A 58 -4.55 -11.00 0.93
N ILE A 59 -4.70 -11.23 -0.38
CA ILE A 59 -5.05 -10.19 -1.34
C ILE A 59 -6.37 -9.53 -0.97
N GLU A 60 -7.40 -10.31 -0.65
CA GLU A 60 -8.72 -9.80 -0.27
C GLU A 60 -8.67 -8.97 1.02
N GLU A 61 -7.95 -9.43 2.04
CA GLU A 61 -7.76 -8.69 3.28
C GLU A 61 -7.05 -7.34 3.05
N GLU A 62 -5.98 -7.32 2.25
CA GLU A 62 -5.23 -6.08 1.96
C GLU A 62 -6.05 -5.11 1.09
N VAL A 63 -6.75 -5.60 0.06
CA VAL A 63 -7.63 -4.76 -0.76
C VAL A 63 -8.74 -4.14 0.09
N ASN A 64 -9.35 -4.91 1.00
CA ASN A 64 -10.35 -4.39 1.92
C ASN A 64 -9.81 -3.32 2.88
N LYS A 65 -8.56 -3.46 3.36
CA LYS A 65 -7.91 -2.43 4.17
C LYS A 65 -7.72 -1.14 3.38
N LEU A 66 -7.21 -1.23 2.14
CA LEU A 66 -6.99 -0.07 1.27
C LEU A 66 -8.31 0.62 0.88
N LEU A 67 -9.37 -0.16 0.62
CA LEU A 67 -10.71 0.37 0.35
C LEU A 67 -11.26 1.13 1.57
N LYS A 68 -11.17 0.55 2.77
CA LYS A 68 -11.63 1.19 4.01
C LYS A 68 -10.88 2.48 4.33
N ALA A 69 -9.59 2.55 3.99
CA ALA A 69 -8.79 3.75 4.14
C ALA A 69 -9.06 4.81 3.06
N GLY A 70 -9.78 4.46 1.99
CA GLY A 70 -10.07 5.37 0.87
C GLY A 70 -8.91 5.57 -0.10
N TYR A 71 -7.87 4.73 -0.06
CA TYR A 71 -6.71 4.84 -0.95
C TYR A 71 -6.96 4.27 -2.35
N VAL A 72 -7.90 3.33 -2.45
CA VAL A 72 -8.32 2.73 -3.72
C VAL A 72 -9.82 2.83 -3.83
N ALA A 73 -10.31 2.87 -5.07
CA ALA A 73 -11.73 2.87 -5.39
C ALA A 73 -11.98 1.91 -6.55
N GLU A 74 -13.20 1.38 -6.61
CA GLU A 74 -13.60 0.55 -7.74
C GLU A 74 -13.78 1.40 -8.99
N VAL A 75 -13.16 0.98 -10.10
CA VAL A 75 -13.29 1.62 -11.41
C VAL A 75 -13.84 0.61 -12.39
N GLN A 76 -14.92 0.98 -13.09
CA GLN A 76 -15.54 0.15 -14.11
C GLN A 76 -14.86 0.38 -15.46
N TYR A 77 -14.70 -0.68 -16.24
CA TYR A 77 -14.29 -0.64 -17.66
C TYR A 77 -12.92 0.02 -17.95
N THR A 78 -11.85 -0.37 -17.25
CA THR A 78 -10.51 0.13 -17.55
C THR A 78 -9.96 -0.44 -18.87
N GLU A 79 -9.42 0.44 -19.72
CA GLU A 79 -8.71 0.07 -20.95
C GLU A 79 -7.31 -0.52 -20.67
N TRP A 80 -6.80 -0.31 -19.45
CA TRP A 80 -5.56 -0.86 -18.95
C TRP A 80 -5.80 -1.60 -17.63
N LEU A 81 -5.05 -2.70 -17.41
CA LEU A 81 -5.13 -3.46 -16.16
C LEU A 81 -3.76 -4.10 -15.89
N SER A 82 -3.24 -3.86 -14.70
CA SER A 82 -2.00 -4.47 -14.22
C SER A 82 -2.31 -5.61 -13.25
N ASN A 83 -1.55 -6.70 -13.35
CA ASN A 83 -1.68 -7.82 -12.42
C ASN A 83 -1.05 -7.50 -11.06
N MET A 84 -1.73 -7.90 -9.99
CA MET A 84 -1.15 -7.92 -8.65
C MET A 84 0.04 -8.90 -8.57
N VAL A 85 0.96 -8.62 -7.66
CA VAL A 85 2.10 -9.47 -7.33
C VAL A 85 2.10 -9.63 -5.81
N VAL A 86 2.04 -10.88 -5.34
CA VAL A 86 2.20 -11.19 -3.92
C VAL A 86 3.66 -11.55 -3.71
N VAL A 87 4.35 -10.76 -2.89
CA VAL A 87 5.75 -11.01 -2.51
C VAL A 87 5.75 -11.41 -1.04
N PRO A 88 6.29 -12.60 -0.68
CA PRO A 88 6.50 -12.92 0.72
C PRO A 88 7.52 -11.94 1.29
N LYS A 89 7.12 -11.24 2.34
CA LYS A 89 8.03 -10.41 3.11
C LYS A 89 8.65 -11.29 4.18
N GLU A 90 9.97 -11.47 4.14
CA GLU A 90 10.70 -12.07 5.26
C GLU A 90 10.48 -11.18 6.49
N ILE A 91 9.76 -11.69 7.48
CA ILE A 91 9.63 -11.03 8.78
C ILE A 91 10.78 -11.58 9.62
N GLU A 92 11.94 -10.93 9.53
CA GLU A 92 13.00 -11.17 10.50
C GLU A 92 12.38 -10.93 11.90
N LYS A 93 12.48 -11.93 12.79
CA LYS A 93 11.95 -11.85 14.15
C LYS A 93 12.56 -10.65 14.88
N MET A 94 11.89 -9.51 14.85
CA MET A 94 11.97 -8.48 15.88
C MET A 94 10.81 -7.51 15.69
N ALA A 95 10.35 -6.99 16.81
CA ALA A 95 9.19 -6.12 16.96
C ALA A 95 9.13 -5.02 15.90
N ASP A 96 7.90 -4.59 15.63
CA ASP A 96 7.51 -3.31 15.03
C ASP A 96 8.67 -2.32 14.76
N VAL A 97 8.82 -1.91 13.49
CA VAL A 97 8.98 -0.52 12.99
C VAL A 97 9.39 -0.55 11.50
N HIS A 98 8.45 -0.12 10.65
CA HIS A 98 8.54 0.68 9.41
C HIS A 98 9.77 0.63 8.47
N GLY A 99 9.48 0.56 7.15
CA GLY A 99 10.35 1.11 6.08
C GLY A 99 10.48 0.22 4.84
N LEU A 100 9.50 0.27 3.93
CA LEU A 100 9.60 0.87 2.58
C LEU A 100 10.61 0.22 1.62
N GLN A 101 10.07 -0.49 0.63
CA GLN A 101 10.75 -0.90 -0.59
C GLN A 101 10.78 0.29 -1.57
N LYS A 102 11.98 0.63 -2.03
CA LYS A 102 12.29 1.73 -2.96
C LYS A 102 11.53 1.57 -4.29
N PHE A 103 11.09 2.70 -4.84
CA PHE A 103 11.05 2.89 -6.30
C PHE A 103 12.45 3.26 -6.79
#